data_AF-A0A965KQE9-F1
#
_entry.id   AF-A0A965KQE9-F1
#
_cell.length_a   1.000
_cell.length_b   1.000
_cell.length_c   1.000
_cell.angle_alpha   90.00
_cell.angle_beta   90.00
_cell.angle_gamma   90.00
#
_symmetry.space_group_name_H-M   'P 1'
#
loop_
_entity.id
_entity.type
_entity.pdbx_description
1 polymer ?
#
loop_
_entity_poly.entity_id
_entity_poly.type
_entity_poly.pdbx_seq_one_letter_code
_entity_poly.pdbx_strand_id
1 'polypeptide(L)'
;MTEAYWGTTNIKVASAVASFGAKPRQLDPVTRTIKESGEVQATFWFEAGAGAEAKAEMERPWSEMKSDPESPIRYVRAALENRETFLGLLKRAVPVRVIQRGGQTLLISENATSEQRRAILKHL
;
A
#
# COMPACT_ATOMS: atom_id res chain seq x y z
N MET A 1 3.89 4.48 -36.20
CA MET A 1 3.43 5.39 -35.13
C MET A 1 4.29 5.11 -33.92
N THR A 2 4.98 6.10 -33.37
CA THR A 2 5.72 5.94 -32.12
C THR A 2 4.68 5.67 -31.02
N GLU A 3 4.69 4.49 -30.42
CA GLU A 3 3.80 4.20 -29.30
C GLU A 3 4.13 5.18 -28.16
N ALA A 4 3.18 6.05 -27.82
CA ALA A 4 3.35 6.97 -26.71
C ALA A 4 3.09 6.19 -25.40
N TYR A 5 4.02 6.31 -24.46
CA TYR A 5 3.91 5.69 -23.14
C TYR A 5 3.96 6.74 -22.05
N TRP A 6 3.45 6.38 -20.87
CA TRP A 6 3.61 7.17 -19.66
C TRP A 6 3.95 6.25 -18.48
N GLY A 7 4.60 6.82 -17.47
CA GLY A 7 5.03 6.10 -16.28
C GLY A 7 4.54 6.75 -15.00
N THR A 8 4.38 5.97 -13.95
CA THR A 8 4.19 6.46 -12.58
C THR A 8 5.02 5.64 -11.61
N THR A 9 5.51 6.27 -10.55
CA THR A 9 6.19 5.58 -9.44
C THR A 9 5.28 5.37 -8.24
N ASN A 10 4.04 5.85 -8.33
CA ASN A 10 3.03 5.66 -7.31
C ASN A 10 2.22 4.40 -7.62
N ILE A 11 2.43 3.35 -6.83
CA ILE A 11 1.76 2.06 -7.01
C ILE A 11 0.23 2.15 -6.86
N LYS A 12 -0.29 3.13 -6.10
CA LYS A 12 -1.74 3.35 -5.98
C LYS A 12 -2.32 3.88 -7.29
N VAL A 13 -1.64 4.82 -7.95
CA VAL A 13 -2.01 5.32 -9.28
C VAL A 13 -1.97 4.16 -10.28
N ALA A 14 -0.86 3.41 -10.32
CA ALA A 14 -0.71 2.26 -11.21
C ALA A 14 -1.84 1.22 -11.04
N SER A 15 -2.18 0.88 -9.79
CA SER A 15 -3.24 -0.07 -9.47
C SER A 15 -4.63 0.43 -9.89
N ALA A 16 -4.92 1.70 -9.63
CA ALA A 16 -6.18 2.32 -10.01
C ALA A 16 -6.33 2.37 -11.53
N VAL A 17 -5.35 2.92 -12.26
CA VAL A 17 -5.49 3.07 -13.72
C VAL A 17 -5.64 1.74 -14.44
N ALA A 18 -4.99 0.67 -13.96
CA ALA A 18 -5.13 -0.68 -14.50
C ALA A 18 -6.57 -1.20 -14.31
N SER A 19 -7.20 -0.88 -13.18
CA SER A 19 -8.60 -1.21 -12.90
C SER A 19 -9.59 -0.42 -13.76
N PHE A 20 -9.19 0.76 -14.26
CA PHE A 20 -9.95 1.61 -15.17
C PHE A 20 -9.50 1.48 -16.64
N GLY A 21 -8.86 0.36 -16.99
CA GLY A 21 -8.61 -0.02 -18.39
C GLY A 21 -7.31 0.49 -19.01
N ALA A 22 -6.43 1.15 -18.24
CA ALA A 22 -5.07 1.42 -18.72
C ALA A 22 -4.32 0.11 -18.94
N LYS A 23 -3.64 0.00 -20.08
CA LYS A 23 -2.87 -1.20 -20.43
C LYS A 23 -1.41 -1.02 -20.04
N PRO A 24 -0.84 -1.91 -19.21
CA PRO A 24 0.59 -1.92 -18.96
C PRO A 24 1.35 -2.08 -20.29
N ARG A 25 2.50 -1.41 -20.41
CA ARG A 25 3.37 -1.56 -21.58
C ARG A 25 3.77 -3.03 -21.75
N GLN A 26 3.62 -3.58 -22.96
CA GLN A 26 3.87 -5.01 -23.22
C GLN A 26 5.32 -5.42 -22.93
N LEU A 27 6.28 -4.61 -23.38
CA LEU A 27 7.69 -4.82 -23.10
C LEU A 27 8.10 -4.02 -21.85
N ASP A 28 8.74 -4.66 -20.88
CA ASP A 28 9.22 -4.03 -19.64
C ASP A 28 8.15 -3.16 -18.93
N PRO A 29 7.00 -3.72 -18.51
CA PRO A 29 5.91 -2.97 -17.86
C PRO A 29 6.35 -2.30 -16.55
N VAL A 30 7.46 -2.75 -15.95
CA VAL A 30 8.05 -2.17 -14.75
C VAL A 30 9.55 -2.05 -14.93
N THR A 31 10.09 -0.86 -14.71
CA THR A 31 11.54 -0.64 -14.66
C THR A 31 11.96 -0.27 -13.24
N ARG A 32 13.12 -0.75 -12.80
CA ARG A 32 13.74 -0.34 -11.53
C ARG A 32 15.00 0.46 -11.84
N THR A 33 15.06 1.68 -11.34
CA THR A 33 16.23 2.56 -11.47
C THR A 33 16.89 2.72 -10.10
N ILE A 34 18.22 2.82 -10.10
CA ILE A 34 19.01 3.14 -8.91
C ILE A 34 19.48 4.58 -9.09
N LYS A 35 19.07 5.47 -8.20
CA LYS A 35 19.53 6.87 -8.20
C LYS A 35 20.98 6.93 -7.71
N GLU A 36 21.66 8.04 -7.97
CA GLU A 36 23.01 8.28 -7.44
C GLU A 36 23.11 8.15 -5.91
N SER A 37 22.02 8.43 -5.19
CA SER A 37 21.91 8.25 -3.74
C SER A 37 21.86 6.79 -3.27
N GLY A 38 21.80 5.81 -4.19
CA GLY A 38 21.58 4.40 -3.89
C GLY A 38 20.10 4.02 -3.66
N GLU A 39 19.19 4.99 -3.69
CA GLU A 39 17.75 4.73 -3.59
C GLU A 39 17.25 4.00 -4.84
N VAL A 40 16.48 2.92 -4.64
CA VAL A 40 15.84 2.17 -5.72
C VAL A 40 14.42 2.69 -5.95
N GLN A 41 14.12 3.09 -7.17
CA GLN A 41 12.79 3.55 -7.57
C GLN A 41 12.20 2.61 -8.63
N ALA A 42 10.95 2.19 -8.45
CA ALA A 42 10.21 1.44 -9.45
C ALA A 42 9.28 2.39 -10.23
N THR A 43 9.24 2.22 -11.55
CA THR A 43 8.33 2.94 -12.46
C THR A 43 7.48 1.93 -13.20
N PHE A 44 6.15 2.10 -13.11
CA PHE A 44 5.14 1.31 -13.81
C PHE A 44 4.76 2.02 -15.11
N TRP A 45 4.89 1.34 -16.24
CA TRP A 45 4.70 1.90 -17.58
C TRP A 45 3.39 1.42 -18.20
N PHE A 46 2.71 2.35 -18.86
CA PHE A 46 1.42 2.11 -19.53
C PHE A 46 1.41 2.70 -20.94
N GLU A 47 0.62 2.10 -21.82
CA GLU A 47 0.24 2.68 -23.11
C GLU A 47 -0.52 4.00 -22.89
N ALA A 48 -0.27 5.00 -23.74
CA ALA A 48 -1.05 6.24 -23.72
C ALA A 48 -2.48 6.01 -24.25
N GLY A 49 -3.43 6.82 -23.74
CA GLY A 49 -4.83 6.74 -24.12
C GLY A 49 -5.70 6.23 -22.97
N ALA A 50 -5.96 4.92 -22.92
CA ALA A 50 -6.88 4.34 -21.94
C ALA A 50 -6.44 4.61 -20.49
N GLY A 51 -7.40 4.96 -19.62
CA GLY A 51 -7.16 5.26 -18.21
C GLY A 51 -6.54 6.64 -17.92
N ALA A 52 -6.42 7.53 -18.92
CA ALA A 52 -5.92 8.90 -18.72
C ALA A 52 -6.76 9.71 -17.73
N GLU A 53 -8.09 9.57 -17.76
CA GLU A 53 -8.99 10.24 -16.81
C GLU A 53 -8.78 9.72 -15.38
N ALA A 54 -8.66 8.40 -15.24
CA ALA A 54 -8.39 7.77 -13.95
C ALA A 54 -7.03 8.21 -13.39
N LYS A 55 -6.01 8.33 -14.24
CA LYS A 55 -4.70 8.86 -13.87
C LYS A 55 -4.84 10.30 -13.35
N ALA A 56 -5.45 11.17 -14.14
CA ALA A 56 -5.61 12.59 -13.80
C ALA A 56 -6.39 12.77 -12.49
N GLU A 57 -7.38 11.93 -12.23
CA GLU A 57 -8.17 11.97 -11.00
C GLU A 57 -7.37 11.45 -9.78
N MET A 58 -6.59 10.38 -9.94
CA MET A 58 -5.75 9.80 -8.88
C MET A 58 -4.54 10.68 -8.51
N GLU A 59 -4.06 11.52 -9.44
CA GLU A 59 -2.95 12.45 -9.21
C GLU A 59 -3.39 13.73 -8.47
N ARG A 60 -4.69 14.01 -8.38
CA ARG A 60 -5.22 15.16 -7.62
C ARG A 60 -5.17 14.92 -6.11
N PRO A 61 -5.06 15.96 -5.27
CA PRO A 61 -5.43 15.88 -3.87
C PRO A 61 -6.88 15.41 -3.69
N TRP A 62 -7.19 14.71 -2.59
CA TRP A 62 -8.55 14.18 -2.35
C TRP A 62 -9.64 15.26 -2.40
N SER A 63 -9.36 16.44 -1.82
CA SER A 63 -10.25 17.60 -1.80
C SER A 63 -10.47 18.24 -3.18
N GLU A 64 -9.60 17.96 -4.14
CA GLU A 64 -9.61 18.55 -5.48
C GLU A 64 -10.08 17.57 -6.57
N MET A 65 -10.44 16.35 -6.17
CA MET A 65 -11.05 15.35 -7.05
C MET A 65 -12.32 15.91 -7.69
N LYS A 66 -12.45 15.76 -9.01
CA LYS A 66 -13.56 16.31 -9.80
C LYS A 66 -14.67 15.29 -10.07
N SER A 67 -14.39 14.01 -9.87
CA SER A 67 -15.37 12.93 -9.99
C SER A 67 -16.47 13.06 -8.95
N ASP A 68 -17.65 12.53 -9.25
CA ASP A 68 -18.75 12.43 -8.31
C ASP A 68 -18.30 11.72 -7.00
N PRO A 69 -18.75 12.15 -5.80
CA PRO A 69 -18.43 11.52 -4.51
C PRO A 69 -18.65 10.00 -4.46
N GLU A 70 -19.63 9.49 -5.18
CA GLU A 70 -20.01 8.08 -5.24
C GLU A 70 -19.40 7.35 -6.45
N SER A 71 -18.51 8.01 -7.18
CA SER A 71 -17.85 7.40 -8.33
C SER A 71 -16.96 6.21 -7.92
N PRO A 72 -16.90 5.13 -8.73
CA PRO A 72 -16.07 3.97 -8.42
C PRO A 72 -14.60 4.28 -8.14
N ILE A 73 -14.04 5.32 -8.77
CA ILE A 73 -12.63 5.70 -8.58
C ILE A 73 -12.34 6.23 -7.18
N ARG A 74 -13.31 6.90 -6.53
CA ARG A 74 -13.16 7.37 -5.15
C ARG A 74 -13.11 6.21 -4.17
N TYR A 75 -13.93 5.18 -4.38
CA TYR A 75 -13.88 3.95 -3.59
C TYR A 75 -12.55 3.22 -3.74
N VAL A 76 -12.06 3.06 -4.97
CA VAL A 76 -10.74 2.46 -5.24
C VAL A 76 -9.64 3.25 -4.54
N ARG A 77 -9.63 4.58 -4.66
CA ARG A 77 -8.64 5.44 -4.00
C ARG A 77 -8.68 5.30 -2.49
N ALA A 78 -9.87 5.41 -1.88
CA ALA A 78 -10.04 5.28 -0.43
C ALA A 78 -9.54 3.93 0.08
N ALA A 79 -9.88 2.84 -0.62
CA ALA A 79 -9.41 1.50 -0.26
C ALA A 79 -7.88 1.39 -0.32
N LEU A 80 -7.24 1.95 -1.34
CA LEU A 80 -5.79 1.92 -1.50
C LEU A 80 -5.06 2.76 -0.43
N GLU A 81 -5.56 3.96 -0.12
CA GLU A 81 -4.99 4.83 0.92
C GLU A 81 -5.16 4.24 2.33
N ASN A 82 -6.35 3.72 2.63
CA ASN A 82 -6.62 3.04 3.90
C ASN A 82 -5.75 1.79 4.05
N ARG A 83 -5.59 1.02 2.97
CA ARG A 83 -4.72 -0.15 2.96
C ARG A 83 -3.28 0.20 3.31
N GLU A 84 -2.72 1.24 2.68
CA GLU A 84 -1.34 1.68 2.96
C GLU A 84 -1.19 2.13 4.42
N THR A 85 -2.19 2.85 4.94
CA THR A 85 -2.26 3.29 6.33
C THR A 85 -2.26 2.10 7.29
N PHE A 86 -3.14 1.12 7.07
CA PHE A 86 -3.21 -0.10 7.89
C PHE A 86 -1.95 -0.95 7.80
N LEU A 87 -1.30 -1.03 6.64
CA LEU A 87 0.00 -1.71 6.52
C LEU A 87 1.07 -0.98 7.36
N GLY A 88 1.07 0.35 7.37
CA GLY A 88 1.96 1.13 8.22
C GLY A 88 1.70 0.92 9.72
N LEU A 89 0.43 0.79 10.11
CA LEU A 89 0.06 0.44 11.50
C LEU A 89 0.49 -0.98 11.85
N LEU A 90 0.24 -1.95 10.96
CA LEU A 90 0.61 -3.35 11.15
C LEU A 90 2.12 -3.52 11.33
N LYS A 91 2.94 -2.82 10.53
CA LYS A 91 4.41 -2.84 10.66
C LYS A 91 4.92 -2.28 11.99
N ARG A 92 4.15 -1.40 12.64
CA ARG A 92 4.48 -0.78 13.94
C ARG A 92 3.87 -1.52 15.12
N ALA A 93 2.88 -2.37 14.89
CA ALA A 93 2.22 -3.12 15.94
C ALA A 93 3.23 -4.08 16.59
N VAL A 94 3.37 -3.99 17.92
CA VAL A 94 4.24 -4.88 18.68
C VAL A 94 3.59 -6.26 18.75
N PRO A 95 4.29 -7.34 18.34
CA PRO A 95 3.74 -8.68 18.43
C PRO A 95 3.41 -9.06 19.88
N VAL A 96 2.34 -9.83 20.05
CA VAL A 96 1.92 -10.37 21.34
C VAL A 96 2.01 -11.89 21.27
N ARG A 97 2.75 -12.48 22.20
CA ARG A 97 2.85 -13.92 22.39
C ARG A 97 1.67 -14.42 23.21
N VAL A 98 0.98 -15.41 22.67
CA VAL A 98 -0.11 -16.10 23.35
C VAL A 98 0.45 -17.35 24.02
N ILE A 99 0.26 -17.50 25.33
CA ILE A 99 0.65 -18.69 26.10
C ILE A 99 -0.61 -19.31 26.68
N GLN A 100 -0.85 -20.58 26.39
CA GLN A 100 -1.97 -21.34 26.94
C GLN A 100 -1.46 -22.47 27.84
N ARG A 101 -1.92 -22.51 29.09
CA ARG A 101 -1.57 -23.58 30.05
C ARG A 101 -2.70 -23.75 31.07
N GLY A 102 -3.06 -24.99 31.37
CA GLY A 102 -4.05 -25.29 32.42
C GLY A 102 -5.42 -24.61 32.23
N GLY A 103 -5.85 -24.35 31.00
CA GLY A 103 -7.09 -23.64 30.70
C GLY A 103 -7.01 -22.11 30.76
N GLN A 104 -5.86 -21.54 31.14
CA GLN A 104 -5.63 -20.10 31.13
C GLN A 104 -4.90 -19.64 29.87
N THR A 105 -5.21 -18.43 29.41
CA THR A 105 -4.54 -17.76 28.28
C THR A 105 -3.87 -16.48 28.75
N LEU A 106 -2.55 -16.39 28.56
CA LEU A 106 -1.77 -15.18 28.83
C LEU A 106 -1.33 -14.53 27.52
N LEU A 107 -1.37 -13.19 27.49
CA LEU A 107 -0.94 -12.37 26.39
C LEU A 107 0.29 -11.56 26.83
N ILE A 108 1.44 -11.81 26.21
CA ILE A 108 2.71 -11.18 26.57
C ILE A 108 3.25 -10.42 25.36
N SER A 109 3.33 -9.10 25.46
CA SER A 109 4.01 -8.29 24.44
C SER A 109 5.47 -8.72 24.27
N GLU A 110 5.97 -8.80 23.03
CA GLU A 110 7.38 -9.10 22.78
C GLU A 110 8.32 -8.01 23.32
N ASN A 111 7.84 -6.79 23.49
CA ASN A 111 8.61 -5.72 24.13
C ASN A 111 8.52 -5.73 25.67
N ALA A 112 7.80 -6.69 26.26
CA ALA A 112 7.70 -6.79 27.71
C ALA A 112 9.09 -7.06 28.33
N THR A 113 9.42 -6.29 29.38
CA THR A 113 10.69 -6.44 30.10
C THR A 113 10.79 -7.79 30.80
N SER A 114 11.99 -8.21 31.17
CA SER A 114 12.22 -9.47 31.92
C SER A 114 11.47 -9.52 33.25
N GLU A 115 11.18 -8.37 33.88
CA GLU A 115 10.38 -8.27 35.10
C GLU A 115 8.90 -8.42 34.81
N GLN A 116 8.37 -7.72 33.80
CA GLN A 116 6.97 -7.84 33.37
C GLN A 116 6.64 -9.26 32.91
N ARG A 117 7.52 -9.88 32.11
CA ARG A 117 7.38 -11.29 31.69
C ARG A 117 7.33 -12.22 32.89
N ARG A 118 8.23 -12.05 33.88
CA ARG A 118 8.23 -12.85 35.11
C ARG A 118 6.96 -12.64 35.94
N ALA A 119 6.47 -11.41 36.06
CA ALA A 119 5.24 -11.11 36.77
C ALA A 119 4.03 -11.79 36.13
N ILE A 120 3.91 -11.72 34.80
CA ILE A 120 2.80 -12.34 34.05
C ILE A 120 2.86 -13.87 34.15
N LEU A 121 4.05 -14.47 34.01
CA LEU A 121 4.22 -15.93 34.08
C LEU A 121 3.94 -16.52 35.47
N LYS A 122 3.99 -15.73 36.55
CA LYS A 122 3.61 -16.18 37.91
C LYS A 122 2.11 -16.49 38.06
N HIS A 123 1.30 -16.05 37.09
CA HIS A 123 -0.13 -16.34 37.09
C HIS A 123 -0.48 -17.65 36.35
N LEU A 124 0.51 -18.32 35.73
CA LEU A 124 0.38 -19.72 35.24
C LEU A 124 0.38 -20.72 36.39
#